data_AF-B1YAH2-F1
#
_entry.id   AF-B1YAH2-F1
#
_cell.length_a   1.000
_cell.length_b   1.000
_cell.length_c   1.000
_cell.angle_alpha   90.00
_cell.angle_beta   90.00
_cell.angle_gamma   90.00
#
_symmetry.space_group_name_H-M   'P 1'
#
loop_
_entity.id
_entity.type
_entity.pdbx_description
1 polymer ?
#
loop_
_entity_poly.entity_id
_entity_poly.type
_entity_poly.pdbx_seq_one_letter_code
_entity_poly.pdbx_strand_id
1 'polypeptide(L)'
;MATRLLILLLLAAAVLTAVEVYHGQVVEFGNLTVVYSVYELPAVGVELNGCVYYVVRGHDPKVVDMWSRTQRELAEFYNFTERWRREFQYGTWPIIAEELRSANYSGYLDFYYCCGPLVNKSIAERLSKSSRWVNRTVSLADAVSKTLKAAGLDVGGVYINVWQGFISVEAFTDPRRGLSQYAKVRGDLDSVFKAYKDKLLVIINIKEAPAPSPYVVGLDPESVRKKLARLKEAIFQAYREVGVDVNPIDVVTGIGAREGLYLVLIAPPNETHLLRALTERSVKELGICPNGSVVIFFKTGALKPVGVDIPWRLAALEAAAMATAISAAVYVVKKKLVKPK
;
A
#
# COMPACT_ATOMS: atom_id res chain seq x y z
N MET A 1 8.77 25.26 10.34
CA MET A 1 9.07 24.30 9.25
C MET A 1 8.89 22.84 9.69
N ALA A 2 9.34 22.44 10.89
CA ALA A 2 9.18 21.09 11.41
C ALA A 2 7.72 20.58 11.46
N THR A 3 6.76 21.44 11.80
CA THR A 3 5.33 21.08 11.87
C THR A 3 4.70 20.80 10.50
N ARG A 4 5.14 21.48 9.44
CA ARG A 4 4.69 21.19 8.07
C ARG A 4 5.32 19.89 7.54
N LEU A 5 6.57 19.61 7.92
CA LEU A 5 7.26 18.36 7.58
C LEU A 5 6.63 17.15 8.28
N LEU A 6 6.20 17.31 9.55
CA LEU A 6 5.54 16.26 10.32
C LEU A 6 4.14 15.94 9.77
N ILE A 7 3.36 16.98 9.41
CA ILE A 7 2.05 16.82 8.75
C ILE A 7 2.21 16.18 7.36
N LEU A 8 3.28 16.51 6.63
CA LEU A 8 3.61 15.89 5.34
C LEU A 8 4.08 14.44 5.45
N LEU A 9 4.83 14.08 6.49
CA LEU A 9 5.18 12.69 6.79
C LEU A 9 3.97 11.87 7.24
N LEU A 10 3.03 12.49 7.97
CA LEU A 10 1.74 11.88 8.32
C LEU A 10 0.82 11.71 7.10
N LEU A 11 0.81 12.68 6.18
CA LEU A 11 0.10 12.55 4.90
C LEU A 11 0.76 11.50 3.99
N ALA A 12 2.09 11.45 3.93
CA ALA A 12 2.82 10.42 3.18
C ALA A 12 2.61 9.03 3.80
N ALA A 13 2.56 8.90 5.13
CA ALA A 13 2.22 7.64 5.80
C ALA A 13 0.75 7.23 5.58
N ALA A 14 -0.19 8.18 5.55
CA ALA A 14 -1.59 7.96 5.20
C ALA A 14 -1.83 7.70 3.70
N VAL A 15 -0.89 8.11 2.84
CA VAL A 15 -0.85 7.81 1.40
C VAL A 15 -0.08 6.50 1.12
N LEU A 16 0.78 6.08 2.06
CA LEU A 16 1.51 4.81 2.06
C LEU A 16 0.75 3.65 2.70
N THR A 17 -0.40 3.89 3.35
CA THR A 17 -1.43 2.84 3.41
C THR A 17 -1.90 2.66 1.98
N ALA A 18 -1.27 1.74 1.28
CA ALA A 18 -1.70 1.28 -0.04
C ALA A 18 -3.22 1.13 0.02
N VAL A 19 -3.89 1.62 -1.02
CA VAL A 19 -5.35 1.60 -1.12
C VAL A 19 -5.79 0.14 -1.14
N GLU A 20 -6.01 -0.41 0.04
CA GLU A 20 -6.33 -1.81 0.27
C GLU A 20 -7.77 -1.89 0.77
N VAL A 21 -8.54 -2.77 0.15
CA VAL A 21 -9.91 -3.09 0.51
C VAL A 21 -9.85 -4.25 1.49
N TYR A 22 -10.36 -4.03 2.69
CA TYR A 22 -10.48 -5.06 3.70
C TYR A 22 -11.75 -5.89 3.45
N HIS A 23 -11.61 -7.22 3.53
CA HIS A 23 -12.72 -8.14 3.67
C HIS A 23 -12.48 -9.05 4.87
N GLY A 24 -13.30 -8.90 5.91
CA GLY A 24 -13.24 -9.68 7.13
C GLY A 24 -14.29 -10.79 7.16
N GLN A 25 -13.87 -12.04 7.36
CA GLN A 25 -14.77 -13.16 7.67
C GLN A 25 -14.35 -13.87 8.96
N VAL A 26 -15.27 -13.91 9.93
CA VAL A 26 -15.10 -14.64 11.19
C VAL A 26 -15.73 -16.02 11.07
N VAL A 27 -15.01 -17.07 11.48
CA VAL A 27 -15.44 -18.47 11.48
C VAL A 27 -15.07 -19.12 12.81
N GLU A 28 -15.98 -19.89 13.39
CA GLU A 28 -15.75 -20.57 14.67
C GLU A 28 -15.59 -22.09 14.47
N PHE A 29 -14.59 -22.66 15.14
CA PHE A 29 -14.27 -24.08 15.19
C PHE A 29 -14.20 -24.53 16.65
N GLY A 30 -15.35 -24.56 17.33
CA GLY A 30 -15.40 -24.82 18.77
C GLY A 30 -14.74 -23.67 19.55
N ASN A 31 -13.64 -23.94 20.26
CA ASN A 31 -12.92 -22.92 21.02
C ASN A 31 -11.97 -22.07 20.17
N LEU A 32 -11.74 -22.44 18.91
CA LEU A 32 -10.91 -21.69 17.98
C LEU A 32 -11.77 -20.71 17.19
N THR A 33 -11.42 -19.43 17.19
CA THR A 33 -12.00 -18.44 16.30
C THR A 33 -10.98 -18.06 15.24
N VAL A 34 -11.38 -18.06 13.98
CA VAL A 34 -10.54 -17.70 12.84
C VAL A 34 -11.11 -16.48 12.17
N VAL A 35 -10.27 -15.47 11.94
CA VAL A 35 -10.59 -14.30 11.13
C VAL A 35 -9.75 -14.33 9.88
N TYR A 36 -10.41 -14.40 8.74
CA TYR A 36 -9.78 -14.18 7.45
C TYR A 36 -9.93 -12.72 7.09
N SER A 37 -8.80 -12.07 6.88
CA SER A 37 -8.68 -10.68 6.48
C SER A 37 -8.04 -10.63 5.10
N VAL A 38 -8.79 -10.27 4.07
CA VAL A 38 -8.25 -10.08 2.72
C VAL A 38 -8.06 -8.59 2.49
N TYR A 39 -6.85 -8.17 2.12
CA TYR A 39 -6.50 -6.80 1.78
C TYR A 39 -6.27 -6.73 0.27
N GLU A 40 -7.33 -6.42 -0.49
CA GLU A 40 -7.29 -6.36 -1.95
C GLU A 40 -6.86 -5.00 -2.46
N LEU A 41 -6.09 -4.95 -3.53
CA LEU A 41 -5.82 -3.73 -4.27
C LEU A 41 -6.91 -3.57 -5.35
N PRO A 42 -7.67 -2.47 -5.39
CA PRO A 42 -8.65 -2.20 -6.45
C PRO A 42 -7.92 -1.73 -7.72
N ALA A 43 -6.95 -2.53 -8.16
CA ALA A 43 -6.05 -2.23 -9.24
C ALA A 43 -6.55 -2.79 -10.57
N VAL A 44 -6.29 -2.04 -11.64
CA VAL A 44 -6.46 -2.50 -13.02
C VAL A 44 -5.08 -2.82 -13.59
N GLY A 45 -4.94 -4.01 -14.16
CA GLY A 45 -3.73 -4.37 -14.89
C GLY A 45 -3.63 -3.56 -16.19
N VAL A 46 -2.51 -2.88 -16.39
CA VAL A 46 -2.20 -2.11 -17.60
C VAL A 46 -0.90 -2.65 -18.16
N GLU A 47 -0.96 -3.17 -19.39
CA GLU A 47 0.21 -3.70 -20.10
C GLU A 47 0.70 -2.69 -21.15
N LEU A 48 1.99 -2.35 -21.10
CA LEU A 48 2.64 -1.42 -22.01
C LEU A 48 4.01 -1.97 -22.38
N ASN A 49 4.24 -2.21 -23.68
CA ASN A 49 5.52 -2.69 -24.21
C ASN A 49 6.07 -3.92 -23.47
N GLY A 50 5.20 -4.87 -23.08
CA GLY A 50 5.57 -6.07 -22.34
C GLY A 50 5.77 -5.87 -20.82
N CYS A 51 5.50 -4.67 -20.30
CA CYS A 51 5.57 -4.36 -18.88
C CYS A 51 4.17 -4.18 -18.30
N VAL A 52 3.91 -4.81 -17.16
CA VAL A 52 2.61 -4.79 -16.48
C VAL A 52 2.68 -3.85 -15.29
N TYR A 53 1.69 -2.95 -15.20
CA TYR A 53 1.44 -2.07 -14.07
C TYR A 53 0.11 -2.44 -13.42
N TYR A 54 0.04 -2.38 -12.09
CA TYR A 54 -1.21 -2.49 -11.34
C TYR A 54 -1.65 -1.08 -10.93
N VAL A 55 -2.55 -0.49 -11.69
CA VAL A 55 -2.96 0.91 -11.52
C VAL A 55 -4.16 1.00 -10.59
N VAL A 56 -4.00 1.70 -9.47
CA VAL A 56 -5.07 2.05 -8.54
C VAL A 56 -5.46 3.51 -8.72
N ARG A 57 -6.73 3.77 -9.01
CA ARG A 57 -7.28 5.12 -9.14
C ARG A 57 -7.90 5.54 -7.81
N GLY A 58 -7.06 5.95 -6.88
CA GLY A 58 -7.48 6.38 -5.53
C GLY A 58 -8.43 7.57 -5.51
N HIS A 59 -8.48 8.34 -6.59
CA HIS A 59 -9.41 9.47 -6.75
C HIS A 59 -10.80 9.07 -7.31
N ASP A 60 -10.99 7.82 -7.74
CA ASP A 60 -12.31 7.36 -8.20
C ASP A 60 -13.28 7.32 -6.99
N PRO A 61 -14.45 7.98 -7.06
CA PRO A 61 -15.43 7.96 -5.97
C PRO A 61 -15.77 6.56 -5.46
N LYS A 62 -15.77 5.53 -6.32
CA LYS A 62 -16.01 4.14 -5.90
C LYS A 62 -14.89 3.62 -5.00
N VAL A 63 -13.64 3.94 -5.34
CA VAL A 63 -12.47 3.54 -4.55
C VAL A 63 -12.45 4.29 -3.21
N VAL A 64 -12.80 5.58 -3.22
CA VAL A 64 -12.93 6.39 -1.99
C VAL A 64 -14.04 5.87 -1.06
N ASP A 65 -15.20 5.50 -1.61
CA ASP A 65 -16.29 4.90 -0.85
C ASP A 65 -15.89 3.53 -0.28
N MET A 66 -15.23 2.69 -1.09
CA MET A 66 -14.68 1.40 -0.64
C MET A 66 -13.71 1.58 0.53
N TRP A 67 -12.76 2.51 0.44
CA TRP A 67 -11.86 2.84 1.55
C TRP A 67 -12.66 3.22 2.80
N SER A 68 -13.61 4.16 2.67
CA SER A 68 -14.37 4.67 3.81
C SER A 68 -15.17 3.57 4.53
N ARG A 69 -15.66 2.56 3.79
CA ARG A 69 -16.24 1.35 4.37
C ARG A 69 -15.21 0.49 5.09
N THR A 70 -14.08 0.20 4.42
CA THR A 70 -12.98 -0.58 5.01
C THR A 70 -12.49 0.00 6.34
N GLN A 71 -12.38 1.31 6.49
CA GLN A 71 -11.96 1.92 7.77
C GLN A 71 -12.96 1.67 8.91
N ARG A 72 -14.25 1.62 8.61
CA ARG A 72 -15.28 1.27 9.61
C ARG A 72 -15.19 -0.20 10.01
N GLU A 73 -15.05 -1.09 9.04
CA GLU A 73 -14.90 -2.53 9.28
C GLU A 73 -13.62 -2.84 10.09
N LEU A 74 -12.52 -2.14 9.82
CA LEU A 74 -11.29 -2.24 10.62
C LEU A 74 -11.51 -1.79 12.07
N ALA A 75 -12.26 -0.69 12.29
CA ALA A 75 -12.61 -0.25 13.64
C ALA A 75 -13.45 -1.29 14.39
N GLU A 76 -14.41 -1.92 13.71
CA GLU A 76 -15.20 -3.03 14.27
C GLU A 76 -14.32 -4.26 14.59
N PHE A 77 -13.37 -4.58 13.71
CA PHE A 77 -12.40 -5.64 13.94
C PHE A 77 -11.53 -5.36 15.19
N TYR A 78 -11.03 -4.14 15.36
CA TYR A 78 -10.30 -3.77 16.58
C TYR A 78 -11.15 -3.96 17.83
N ASN A 79 -12.40 -3.50 17.83
CA ASN A 79 -13.34 -3.72 18.93
C ASN A 79 -13.58 -5.21 19.21
N PHE A 80 -13.66 -6.03 18.18
CA PHE A 80 -13.74 -7.49 18.31
C PHE A 80 -12.49 -8.07 18.99
N THR A 81 -11.29 -7.72 18.52
CA THR A 81 -10.03 -8.22 19.11
C THR A 81 -9.85 -7.80 20.57
N GLU A 82 -10.31 -6.60 20.93
CA GLU A 82 -10.30 -6.11 22.32
C GLU A 82 -11.24 -6.91 23.22
N ARG A 83 -12.44 -7.27 22.75
CA ARG A 83 -13.35 -8.16 23.48
C ARG A 83 -12.76 -9.56 23.65
N TRP A 84 -12.22 -10.13 22.57
CA TRP A 84 -11.53 -11.42 22.61
C TRP A 84 -10.44 -11.44 23.68
N ARG A 85 -9.58 -10.42 23.69
CA ARG A 85 -8.49 -10.30 24.66
C ARG A 85 -9.01 -10.38 26.10
N ARG A 86 -10.09 -9.67 26.42
CA ARG A 86 -10.69 -9.69 27.76
C ARG A 86 -11.18 -11.09 28.12
N GLU A 87 -11.92 -11.74 27.23
CA GLU A 87 -12.42 -13.09 27.49
C GLU A 87 -11.28 -14.10 27.69
N PHE A 88 -10.24 -14.02 26.86
CA PHE A 88 -9.08 -14.89 26.97
C PHE A 88 -8.33 -14.66 28.30
N GLN A 89 -8.14 -13.39 28.67
CA GLN A 89 -7.44 -12.98 29.89
C GLN A 89 -8.10 -13.52 31.16
N TYR A 90 -9.43 -13.54 31.22
CA TYR A 90 -10.16 -14.04 32.40
C TYR A 90 -10.41 -15.55 32.38
N GLY A 91 -10.54 -16.16 31.19
CA GLY A 91 -10.85 -17.58 31.07
C GLY A 91 -9.62 -18.48 30.96
N THR A 92 -8.84 -18.31 29.89
CA THR A 92 -7.80 -19.27 29.48
C THR A 92 -6.41 -18.90 29.99
N TRP A 93 -6.10 -17.60 30.04
CA TRP A 93 -4.79 -17.11 30.48
C TRP A 93 -4.37 -17.61 31.87
N PRO A 94 -5.24 -17.67 32.91
CA PRO A 94 -4.82 -18.16 34.23
C PRO A 94 -4.29 -19.60 34.20
N ILE A 95 -4.85 -20.45 33.33
CA ILE A 95 -4.41 -21.85 33.16
C ILE A 95 -3.00 -21.88 32.56
N ILE A 96 -2.77 -21.07 31.51
CA ILE A 96 -1.45 -20.98 30.86
C ILE A 96 -0.42 -20.39 31.82
N ALA A 97 -0.79 -19.34 32.56
CA ALA A 97 0.09 -18.70 33.53
C ALA A 97 0.54 -19.67 34.63
N GLU A 98 -0.33 -20.58 35.07
CA GLU A 98 0.01 -21.63 36.03
C GLU A 98 1.00 -22.66 35.46
N GLU A 99 0.81 -23.08 34.19
CA GLU A 99 1.77 -23.95 33.50
C GLU A 99 3.16 -23.28 33.43
N LEU A 100 3.20 -22.01 33.02
CA LEU A 100 4.44 -21.25 32.90
C LEU A 100 5.13 -21.03 34.25
N ARG A 101 4.36 -20.74 35.31
CA ARG A 101 4.88 -20.60 36.68
C ARG A 101 5.45 -21.92 37.19
N SER A 102 4.73 -23.01 37.00
CA SER A 102 5.18 -24.37 37.39
C SER A 102 6.47 -24.77 36.67
N ALA A 103 6.67 -24.28 35.45
CA ALA A 103 7.89 -24.49 34.67
C ALA A 103 9.00 -23.45 34.96
N ASN A 104 8.82 -22.54 35.93
CA ASN A 104 9.74 -21.42 36.23
C ASN A 104 10.11 -20.58 34.99
N TYR A 105 9.16 -20.38 34.07
CA TYR A 105 9.39 -19.59 32.87
C TYR A 105 9.27 -18.07 33.15
N SER A 106 10.27 -17.30 32.73
CA SER A 106 10.35 -15.83 32.93
C SER A 106 10.69 -15.04 31.65
N GLY A 107 10.60 -15.67 30.48
CA GLY A 107 10.93 -15.03 29.20
C GLY A 107 9.76 -14.27 28.56
N TYR A 108 9.98 -13.77 27.33
CA TYR A 108 8.95 -13.15 26.51
C TYR A 108 7.80 -14.12 26.19
N LEU A 109 6.60 -13.58 26.02
CA LEU A 109 5.36 -14.31 25.75
C LEU A 109 4.83 -14.10 24.34
N ASP A 110 5.54 -13.31 23.55
CA ASP A 110 5.21 -13.00 22.18
C ASP A 110 6.45 -13.08 21.30
N PHE A 111 6.26 -13.57 20.08
CA PHE A 111 7.37 -13.85 19.18
C PHE A 111 6.89 -14.03 17.74
N TYR A 112 7.78 -13.72 16.80
CA TYR A 112 7.63 -14.15 15.42
C TYR A 112 8.17 -15.58 15.29
N TYR A 113 7.28 -16.53 15.01
CA TYR A 113 7.61 -17.94 14.88
C TYR A 113 8.26 -18.29 13.54
N CYS A 114 7.75 -17.72 12.43
CA CYS A 114 8.23 -18.06 11.10
C CYS A 114 8.33 -16.88 10.13
N CYS A 115 9.23 -17.12 9.17
CA CYS A 115 9.23 -16.65 7.78
C CYS A 115 9.58 -15.18 7.54
N GLY A 116 9.73 -14.39 8.60
CA GLY A 116 10.15 -12.99 8.52
C GLY A 116 11.58 -12.74 9.02
N PRO A 117 12.09 -11.51 8.86
CA PRO A 117 13.42 -11.12 9.34
C PRO A 117 13.53 -11.07 10.87
N LEU A 118 12.40 -11.04 11.59
CA LEU A 118 12.33 -10.94 13.06
C LEU A 118 12.11 -12.29 13.76
N VAL A 119 12.25 -13.41 13.04
CA VAL A 119 11.97 -14.75 13.58
C VAL A 119 12.83 -15.08 14.79
N ASN A 120 12.19 -15.56 15.85
CA ASN A 120 12.86 -16.02 17.06
C ASN A 120 12.31 -17.38 17.52
N LYS A 121 12.80 -18.45 16.87
CA LYS A 121 12.41 -19.83 17.20
C LYS A 121 12.84 -20.27 18.60
N SER A 122 13.90 -19.67 19.16
CA SER A 122 14.38 -20.03 20.50
C SER A 122 13.36 -19.71 21.60
N ILE A 123 12.60 -18.60 21.46
CA ILE A 123 11.51 -18.27 22.37
C ILE A 123 10.40 -19.33 22.26
N ALA A 124 10.01 -19.66 21.02
CA ALA A 124 8.99 -20.66 20.74
C ALA A 124 9.34 -22.04 21.34
N GLU A 125 10.58 -22.49 21.17
CA GLU A 125 11.06 -23.79 21.67
C GLU A 125 11.04 -23.86 23.20
N ARG A 126 11.52 -22.82 23.89
CA ARG A 126 11.49 -22.78 25.36
C ARG A 126 10.06 -22.77 25.89
N LEU A 127 9.21 -21.89 25.34
CA LEU A 127 7.80 -21.80 25.76
C LEU A 127 7.03 -23.09 25.50
N SER A 128 7.26 -23.75 24.36
CA SER A 128 6.59 -25.00 24.00
C SER A 128 6.97 -26.17 24.93
N LYS A 129 8.11 -26.09 25.62
CA LYS A 129 8.47 -27.05 26.69
C LYS A 129 7.78 -26.72 28.01
N SER A 130 7.50 -25.43 28.25
CA SER A 130 6.92 -24.92 29.49
C SER A 130 5.39 -24.88 29.50
N SER A 131 4.72 -24.89 28.34
CA SER A 131 3.25 -24.88 28.25
C SER A 131 2.74 -25.78 27.14
N ARG A 132 1.73 -26.58 27.48
CA ARG A 132 1.04 -27.47 26.53
C ARG A 132 0.22 -26.68 25.53
N TRP A 133 -0.41 -25.59 25.99
CA TRP A 133 -1.13 -24.67 25.11
C TRP A 133 -0.17 -24.11 24.05
N VAL A 134 1.00 -23.61 24.46
CA VAL A 134 1.96 -23.05 23.49
C VAL A 134 2.46 -24.10 22.51
N ASN A 135 2.76 -25.31 22.98
CA ASN A 135 3.18 -26.41 22.11
C ASN A 135 2.16 -26.72 21.00
N ARG A 136 0.87 -26.76 21.37
CA ARG A 136 -0.22 -26.98 20.40
C ARG A 136 -0.41 -25.78 19.47
N THR A 137 -0.36 -24.55 20.00
CA THR A 137 -0.44 -23.31 19.20
C THR A 137 0.68 -23.23 18.15
N VAL A 138 1.92 -23.59 18.51
CA VAL A 138 3.06 -23.64 17.58
C VAL A 138 2.87 -24.71 16.50
N SER A 139 2.35 -25.89 16.87
CA SER A 139 2.04 -26.95 15.91
C SER A 139 0.95 -26.52 14.91
N LEU A 140 -0.09 -25.81 15.40
CA LEU A 140 -1.11 -25.22 14.54
C LEU A 140 -0.51 -24.15 13.60
N ALA A 141 0.33 -23.27 14.13
CA ALA A 141 0.99 -22.22 13.36
C ALA A 141 1.83 -22.79 12.20
N ASP A 142 2.55 -23.88 12.43
CA ASP A 142 3.32 -24.58 11.40
C ASP A 142 2.41 -25.21 10.33
N ALA A 143 1.32 -25.86 10.75
CA ALA A 143 0.33 -26.43 9.81
C ALA A 143 -0.33 -25.35 8.94
N VAL A 144 -0.76 -24.23 9.54
CA VAL A 144 -1.33 -23.09 8.80
C VAL A 144 -0.32 -22.53 7.81
N SER A 145 0.93 -22.29 8.24
CA SER A 145 1.99 -21.78 7.36
C SER A 145 2.24 -22.71 6.17
N LYS A 146 2.32 -24.02 6.39
CA LYS A 146 2.51 -25.01 5.33
C LYS A 146 1.33 -25.04 4.35
N THR A 147 0.10 -25.00 4.84
CA THR A 147 -1.10 -24.98 3.99
C THR A 147 -1.15 -23.73 3.12
N LEU A 148 -0.87 -22.55 3.69
CA LEU A 148 -0.82 -21.30 2.93
C LEU A 148 0.26 -21.33 1.84
N LYS A 149 1.47 -21.81 2.17
CA LYS A 149 2.55 -21.97 1.18
C LYS A 149 2.20 -22.98 0.08
N ALA A 150 1.59 -24.11 0.43
CA ALA A 150 1.15 -25.11 -0.54
C ALA A 150 0.09 -24.56 -1.50
N ALA A 151 -0.72 -23.60 -1.04
CA ALA A 151 -1.66 -22.90 -1.90
C ALA A 151 -1.01 -21.85 -2.83
N GLY A 152 0.29 -21.57 -2.66
CA GLY A 152 1.04 -20.60 -3.47
C GLY A 152 1.09 -19.19 -2.87
N LEU A 153 0.75 -19.03 -1.59
CA LEU A 153 0.93 -17.77 -0.89
C LEU A 153 2.35 -17.63 -0.34
N ASP A 154 2.84 -16.39 -0.36
CA ASP A 154 4.11 -16.00 0.23
C ASP A 154 3.90 -15.63 1.71
N VAL A 155 4.16 -16.57 2.63
CA VAL A 155 3.99 -16.34 4.07
C VAL A 155 5.17 -15.52 4.59
N GLY A 156 4.96 -14.22 4.81
CA GLY A 156 6.01 -13.31 5.29
C GLY A 156 6.16 -13.25 6.81
N GLY A 157 5.18 -13.76 7.56
CA GLY A 157 5.27 -13.74 9.02
C GLY A 157 4.20 -14.58 9.71
N VAL A 158 4.59 -15.22 10.82
CA VAL A 158 3.64 -15.79 11.78
C VAL A 158 3.99 -15.27 13.16
N TYR A 159 3.17 -14.38 13.69
CA TYR A 159 3.29 -13.81 15.03
C TYR A 159 2.38 -14.56 15.99
N ILE A 160 2.90 -14.94 17.15
CA ILE A 160 2.14 -15.60 18.22
C ILE A 160 2.22 -14.72 19.45
N ASN A 161 1.07 -14.44 20.05
CA ASN A 161 0.96 -13.76 21.33
C ASN A 161 0.25 -14.66 22.33
N VAL A 162 1.01 -15.18 23.28
CA VAL A 162 0.52 -16.16 24.26
C VAL A 162 -0.41 -15.50 25.29
N TRP A 163 -0.11 -14.27 25.71
CA TRP A 163 -0.90 -13.61 26.77
C TRP A 163 -2.27 -13.12 26.28
N GLN A 164 -2.38 -12.78 25.00
CA GLN A 164 -3.65 -12.43 24.34
C GLN A 164 -4.33 -13.60 23.66
N GLY A 165 -3.66 -14.76 23.56
CA GLY A 165 -4.24 -15.96 22.98
C GLY A 165 -4.56 -15.82 21.50
N PHE A 166 -3.64 -15.28 20.70
CA PHE A 166 -3.84 -15.21 19.25
C PHE A 166 -2.59 -15.47 18.41
N ILE A 167 -2.84 -15.89 17.17
CA ILE A 167 -1.87 -15.97 16.08
C ILE A 167 -2.26 -14.94 15.03
N SER A 168 -1.30 -14.16 14.52
CA SER A 168 -1.47 -13.40 13.27
C SER A 168 -0.53 -13.94 12.21
N VAL A 169 -1.10 -14.33 11.08
CA VAL A 169 -0.38 -14.78 9.90
C VAL A 169 -0.44 -13.69 8.85
N GLU A 170 0.70 -13.29 8.33
CA GLU A 170 0.81 -12.42 7.17
C GLU A 170 1.22 -13.26 5.97
N ALA A 171 0.33 -13.35 4.99
CA ALA A 171 0.53 -14.05 3.74
C ALA A 171 0.26 -13.09 2.58
N PHE A 172 1.07 -13.17 1.54
CA PHE A 172 0.95 -12.30 0.39
C PHE A 172 0.63 -13.07 -0.89
N THR A 173 -0.09 -12.39 -1.77
CA THR A 173 -0.38 -12.83 -3.14
C THR A 173 -0.17 -11.68 -4.11
N ASP A 174 -0.07 -11.99 -5.40
CA ASP A 174 -0.03 -10.97 -6.43
C ASP A 174 -1.34 -10.16 -6.46
N PRO A 175 -1.30 -8.90 -6.92
CA PRO A 175 -2.49 -8.08 -7.03
C PRO A 175 -3.60 -8.75 -7.85
N ARG A 176 -4.85 -8.50 -7.44
CA ARG A 176 -6.11 -9.06 -7.99
C ARG A 176 -6.32 -10.55 -7.78
N ARG A 177 -5.53 -11.19 -6.92
CA ARG A 177 -5.67 -12.63 -6.58
C ARG A 177 -6.17 -12.88 -5.17
N GLY A 178 -6.34 -11.85 -4.34
CA GLY A 178 -6.70 -11.91 -2.92
C GLY A 178 -7.90 -12.81 -2.65
N LEU A 179 -9.07 -12.47 -3.18
CA LEU A 179 -10.29 -13.28 -2.99
C LEU A 179 -10.18 -14.70 -3.56
N SER A 180 -9.53 -14.86 -4.71
CA SER A 180 -9.36 -16.20 -5.31
C SER A 180 -8.46 -17.10 -4.45
N GLN A 181 -7.39 -16.54 -3.87
CA GLN A 181 -6.52 -17.26 -2.95
C GLN A 181 -7.21 -17.53 -1.63
N TYR A 182 -7.97 -16.57 -1.12
CA TYR A 182 -8.82 -16.76 0.06
C TYR A 182 -9.77 -17.95 -0.13
N ALA A 183 -10.52 -17.99 -1.23
CA ALA A 183 -11.45 -19.07 -1.54
C ALA A 183 -10.75 -20.44 -1.59
N LYS A 184 -9.52 -20.49 -2.15
CA LYS A 184 -8.69 -21.69 -2.20
C LYS A 184 -8.26 -22.14 -0.80
N VAL A 185 -7.65 -21.25 -0.01
CA VAL A 185 -7.03 -21.64 1.28
C VAL A 185 -8.04 -21.88 2.39
N ARG A 186 -9.22 -21.26 2.32
CA ARG A 186 -10.25 -21.43 3.34
C ARG A 186 -10.61 -22.91 3.49
N GLY A 187 -10.90 -23.60 2.38
CA GLY A 187 -11.28 -25.02 2.40
C GLY A 187 -10.17 -25.92 2.94
N ASP A 188 -8.93 -25.68 2.54
CA ASP A 188 -7.78 -26.47 2.99
C ASP A 188 -7.54 -26.31 4.50
N LEU A 189 -7.72 -25.10 5.02
CA LEU A 189 -7.49 -24.76 6.43
C LEU A 189 -8.60 -25.25 7.38
N ASP A 190 -9.83 -25.44 6.91
CA ASP A 190 -10.93 -25.97 7.75
C ASP A 190 -10.54 -27.29 8.43
N SER A 191 -9.82 -28.17 7.71
CA SER A 191 -9.35 -29.45 8.23
C SER A 191 -8.33 -29.27 9.35
N VAL A 192 -7.39 -28.33 9.17
CA VAL A 192 -6.36 -27.96 10.14
C VAL A 192 -7.02 -27.40 11.42
N PHE A 193 -8.04 -26.57 11.27
CA PHE A 193 -8.71 -25.90 12.38
C PHE A 193 -9.62 -26.81 13.20
N LYS A 194 -10.35 -27.75 12.57
CA LYS A 194 -11.21 -28.70 13.28
C LYS A 194 -10.46 -29.60 14.28
N ALA A 195 -9.18 -29.84 14.02
CA ALA A 195 -8.32 -30.64 14.89
C ALA A 195 -7.90 -29.90 16.17
N TYR A 196 -7.93 -28.56 16.18
CA TYR A 196 -7.53 -27.75 17.32
C TYR A 196 -8.64 -27.64 18.37
N LYS A 197 -8.29 -27.65 19.66
CA LYS A 197 -9.28 -27.73 20.77
C LYS A 197 -9.17 -26.63 21.83
N ASP A 198 -8.06 -25.91 21.89
CA ASP A 198 -7.88 -24.85 22.88
C ASP A 198 -8.55 -23.54 22.44
N LYS A 199 -8.81 -22.66 23.41
CA LYS A 199 -9.23 -21.29 23.10
C LYS A 199 -8.07 -20.55 22.43
N LEU A 200 -8.30 -20.05 21.22
CA LEU A 200 -7.31 -19.33 20.42
C LEU A 200 -8.02 -18.50 19.35
N LEU A 201 -7.49 -17.32 19.06
CA LEU A 201 -7.85 -16.51 17.90
C LEU A 201 -6.77 -16.66 16.82
N VAL A 202 -7.13 -16.97 15.59
CA VAL A 202 -6.21 -17.01 14.45
C VAL A 202 -6.64 -15.97 13.44
N ILE A 203 -5.78 -14.98 13.18
CA ILE A 203 -6.00 -13.95 12.18
C ILE A 203 -5.13 -14.30 10.98
N ILE A 204 -5.73 -14.56 9.83
CA ILE A 204 -5.04 -14.79 8.57
C ILE A 204 -5.22 -13.57 7.70
N ASN A 205 -4.14 -12.81 7.53
CA ASN A 205 -4.09 -11.65 6.66
C ASN A 205 -3.54 -12.06 5.29
N ILE A 206 -4.40 -12.09 4.27
CA ILE A 206 -4.02 -12.30 2.87
C ILE A 206 -3.93 -10.92 2.22
N LYS A 207 -2.71 -10.46 1.96
CA LYS A 207 -2.43 -9.13 1.43
C LYS A 207 -2.03 -9.20 -0.03
N GLU A 208 -2.71 -8.43 -0.87
CA GLU A 208 -2.28 -8.22 -2.24
C GLU A 208 -1.07 -7.28 -2.26
N ALA A 209 0.06 -7.80 -2.68
CA ALA A 209 1.30 -7.02 -2.77
C ALA A 209 2.04 -7.37 -4.06
N PRO A 210 2.64 -6.37 -4.72
CA PRO A 210 3.44 -6.58 -5.90
C PRO A 210 4.57 -7.57 -5.60
N ALA A 211 4.87 -8.42 -6.58
CA ALA A 211 6.00 -9.33 -6.47
C ALA A 211 7.31 -8.54 -6.28
N PRO A 212 8.34 -9.18 -5.69
CA PRO A 212 9.63 -8.55 -5.51
C PRO A 212 10.14 -7.92 -6.81
N SER A 213 10.45 -6.62 -6.78
CA SER A 213 10.83 -5.92 -7.99
C SER A 213 12.29 -6.25 -8.35
N PRO A 214 12.60 -6.73 -9.57
CA PRO A 214 13.99 -6.96 -10.00
C PRO A 214 14.81 -5.67 -10.00
N TYR A 215 14.15 -4.51 -9.91
CA TYR A 215 14.81 -3.23 -9.77
C TYR A 215 15.57 -3.10 -8.44
N VAL A 216 15.06 -3.66 -7.34
CA VAL A 216 15.61 -3.45 -5.99
C VAL A 216 15.94 -4.74 -5.23
N VAL A 217 15.48 -5.89 -5.71
CA VAL A 217 15.68 -7.18 -5.04
C VAL A 217 17.15 -7.46 -4.74
N GLY A 218 17.43 -7.88 -3.51
CA GLY A 218 18.77 -8.29 -3.07
C GLY A 218 19.78 -7.15 -2.92
N LEU A 219 19.35 -5.89 -3.02
CA LEU A 219 20.22 -4.73 -2.82
C LEU A 219 20.26 -4.30 -1.36
N ASP A 220 21.39 -3.72 -0.95
CA ASP A 220 21.51 -3.05 0.34
C ASP A 220 20.65 -1.75 0.39
N PRO A 221 20.28 -1.27 1.58
CA PRO A 221 19.40 -0.10 1.72
C PRO A 221 19.88 1.17 1.01
N GLU A 222 21.19 1.41 0.94
CA GLU A 222 21.76 2.60 0.29
C GLU A 222 21.66 2.49 -1.24
N SER A 223 21.90 1.30 -1.79
CA SER A 223 21.67 0.99 -3.20
C SER A 223 20.20 1.13 -3.60
N VAL A 224 19.27 0.65 -2.76
CA VAL A 224 17.82 0.83 -2.95
C VAL A 224 17.48 2.32 -3.00
N ARG A 225 17.99 3.12 -2.05
CA ARG A 225 17.74 4.56 -2.00
C ARG A 225 18.20 5.28 -3.28
N LYS A 226 19.40 4.96 -3.78
CA LYS A 226 19.94 5.55 -5.02
C LYS A 226 19.10 5.19 -6.23
N LYS A 227 18.66 3.93 -6.34
CA LYS A 227 17.78 3.47 -7.42
C LYS A 227 16.42 4.18 -7.37
N LEU A 228 15.78 4.26 -6.20
CA LEU A 228 14.52 4.99 -6.07
C LEU A 228 14.64 6.47 -6.45
N ALA A 229 15.76 7.13 -6.14
CA ALA A 229 16.01 8.51 -6.55
C ALA A 229 16.05 8.65 -8.08
N ARG A 230 16.76 7.75 -8.78
CA ARG A 230 16.82 7.75 -10.26
C ARG A 230 15.45 7.44 -10.89
N LEU A 231 14.68 6.54 -10.30
CA LEU A 231 13.31 6.28 -10.74
C LEU A 231 12.42 7.53 -10.56
N LYS A 232 12.57 8.24 -9.44
CA LYS A 232 11.85 9.48 -9.20
C LYS A 232 12.21 10.57 -10.23
N GLU A 233 13.47 10.66 -10.65
CA GLU A 233 13.89 11.55 -11.76
C GLU A 233 13.23 11.17 -13.08
N ALA A 234 13.20 9.87 -13.43
CA ALA A 234 12.52 9.38 -14.63
C ALA A 234 11.02 9.69 -14.63
N ILE A 235 10.36 9.60 -13.46
CA ILE A 235 8.95 10.00 -13.30
C ILE A 235 8.75 11.49 -13.62
N PHE A 236 9.59 12.39 -13.09
CA PHE A 236 9.47 13.81 -13.40
C PHE A 236 9.75 14.14 -14.87
N GLN A 237 10.65 13.39 -15.51
CA GLN A 237 10.86 13.53 -16.95
C GLN A 237 9.63 13.09 -17.74
N ALA A 238 9.03 11.94 -17.40
CA ALA A 238 7.80 11.46 -18.02
C ALA A 238 6.64 12.47 -17.88
N TYR A 239 6.49 13.10 -16.71
CA TYR A 239 5.52 14.17 -16.51
C TYR A 239 5.74 15.38 -17.43
N ARG A 240 7.00 15.82 -17.60
CA ARG A 240 7.34 16.92 -18.52
C ARG A 240 7.05 16.58 -19.98
N GLU A 241 7.32 15.34 -20.40
CA GLU A 241 7.04 14.88 -21.76
C GLU A 241 5.55 14.88 -22.09
N VAL A 242 4.71 14.55 -21.11
CA VAL A 242 3.25 14.60 -21.28
C VAL A 242 2.66 15.98 -21.01
N GLY A 243 3.50 17.01 -20.80
CA GLY A 243 3.08 18.39 -20.62
C GLY A 243 2.33 18.64 -19.31
N VAL A 244 2.67 17.91 -18.24
CA VAL A 244 2.07 18.05 -16.91
C VAL A 244 3.14 18.42 -15.90
N ASP A 245 2.95 19.54 -15.21
CA ASP A 245 3.81 19.93 -14.10
C ASP A 245 3.24 19.39 -12.78
N VAL A 246 4.11 18.79 -11.95
CA VAL A 246 3.73 18.19 -10.67
C VAL A 246 4.65 18.64 -9.55
N ASN A 247 4.10 18.91 -8.37
CA ASN A 247 4.91 19.25 -7.21
C ASN A 247 5.74 18.02 -6.77
N PRO A 248 7.05 18.14 -6.53
CA PRO A 248 7.87 17.01 -6.12
C PRO A 248 7.45 16.29 -4.83
N ILE A 249 6.70 16.98 -3.97
CA ILE A 249 6.13 16.44 -2.73
C ILE A 249 4.97 15.48 -3.02
N ASP A 250 4.29 15.66 -4.14
CA ASP A 250 3.15 14.85 -4.58
C ASP A 250 3.57 13.56 -5.30
N VAL A 251 4.87 13.32 -5.47
CA VAL A 251 5.42 12.11 -6.11
C VAL A 251 6.21 11.32 -5.08
N VAL A 252 5.72 10.13 -4.76
CA VAL A 252 6.37 9.21 -3.81
C VAL A 252 6.72 7.91 -4.51
N THR A 253 7.94 7.44 -4.31
CA THR A 253 8.40 6.12 -4.73
C THR A 253 8.82 5.36 -3.49
N GLY A 254 8.37 4.12 -3.34
CA GLY A 254 8.65 3.32 -2.17
C GLY A 254 8.72 1.83 -2.48
N ILE A 255 9.32 1.10 -1.55
CA ILE A 255 9.31 -0.36 -1.53
C ILE A 255 8.32 -0.77 -0.45
N GLY A 256 7.31 -1.52 -0.84
CA GLY A 256 6.29 -2.03 0.07
C GLY A 256 6.60 -3.44 0.53
N ALA A 257 5.55 -4.16 0.93
CA ALA A 257 5.65 -5.57 1.27
C ALA A 257 6.25 -6.39 0.10
N ARG A 258 6.90 -7.50 0.45
CA ARG A 258 7.61 -8.41 -0.49
C ARG A 258 8.70 -7.72 -1.35
N GLU A 259 9.24 -6.59 -0.94
CA GLU A 259 10.17 -5.80 -1.77
C GLU A 259 9.57 -5.35 -3.11
N GLY A 260 8.23 -5.26 -3.19
CA GLY A 260 7.54 -4.81 -4.38
C GLY A 260 7.53 -3.28 -4.51
N LEU A 261 7.52 -2.79 -5.74
CA LEU A 261 7.64 -1.36 -6.04
C LEU A 261 6.27 -0.66 -6.05
N TYR A 262 6.16 0.42 -5.29
CA TYR A 262 4.97 1.29 -5.23
C TYR A 262 5.32 2.71 -5.69
N LEU A 263 4.47 3.26 -6.56
CA LEU A 263 4.57 4.62 -7.06
C LEU A 263 3.27 5.36 -6.72
N VAL A 264 3.35 6.42 -5.93
CA VAL A 264 2.19 7.28 -5.64
C VAL A 264 2.33 8.57 -6.43
N LEU A 265 1.40 8.75 -7.34
CA LEU A 265 1.48 9.68 -8.47
C LEU A 265 0.21 10.52 -8.58
N ILE A 266 0.31 11.57 -9.39
CA ILE A 266 -0.81 12.41 -9.80
C ILE A 266 -1.37 11.91 -11.11
N ALA A 267 -2.68 11.67 -11.19
CA ALA A 267 -3.32 11.27 -12.43
C ALA A 267 -3.28 12.43 -13.43
N PRO A 268 -2.59 12.30 -14.58
CA PRO A 268 -2.70 13.24 -15.67
C PRO A 268 -4.02 13.00 -16.44
N PRO A 269 -4.44 13.91 -17.34
CA PRO A 269 -5.62 13.70 -18.19
C PRO A 269 -5.55 12.42 -19.03
N ASN A 270 -4.34 11.98 -19.40
CA ASN A 270 -4.10 10.72 -20.10
C ASN A 270 -3.07 9.88 -19.35
N GLU A 271 -3.55 9.04 -18.42
CA GLU A 271 -2.73 8.15 -17.60
C GLU A 271 -1.86 7.21 -18.44
N THR A 272 -2.43 6.65 -19.52
CA THR A 272 -1.75 5.71 -20.41
C THR A 272 -0.54 6.35 -21.08
N HIS A 273 -0.65 7.62 -21.49
CA HIS A 273 0.46 8.36 -22.09
C HIS A 273 1.61 8.55 -21.10
N LEU A 274 1.31 8.92 -19.84
CA LEU A 274 2.32 9.04 -18.79
C LEU A 274 2.98 7.70 -18.48
N LEU A 275 2.20 6.63 -18.35
CA LEU A 275 2.74 5.30 -18.06
C LEU A 275 3.63 4.82 -19.21
N ARG A 276 3.29 5.13 -20.47
CA ARG A 276 4.15 4.83 -21.63
C ARG A 276 5.47 5.59 -21.57
N ALA A 277 5.42 6.91 -21.36
CA ALA A 277 6.61 7.74 -21.21
C ALA A 277 7.52 7.24 -20.06
N LEU A 278 6.92 6.90 -18.91
CA LEU A 278 7.63 6.31 -17.78
C LEU A 278 8.27 4.96 -18.12
N THR A 279 7.56 4.10 -18.86
CA THR A 279 8.09 2.79 -19.30
C THR A 279 9.32 2.99 -20.17
N GLU A 280 9.21 3.81 -21.22
CA GLU A 280 10.28 4.09 -22.17
C GLU A 280 11.51 4.70 -21.49
N ARG A 281 11.28 5.67 -20.58
CA ARG A 281 12.35 6.31 -19.80
C ARG A 281 13.03 5.34 -18.84
N SER A 282 12.27 4.53 -18.12
CA SER A 282 12.84 3.55 -17.19
C SER A 282 13.70 2.52 -17.93
N VAL A 283 13.23 2.02 -19.07
CA VAL A 283 14.02 1.10 -19.90
C VAL A 283 15.29 1.76 -20.40
N LYS A 284 15.19 2.99 -20.95
CA LYS A 284 16.34 3.71 -21.51
C LYS A 284 17.39 4.10 -20.47
N GLU A 285 16.96 4.59 -19.31
CA GLU A 285 17.87 5.20 -18.32
C GLU A 285 18.28 4.22 -17.22
N LEU A 286 17.42 3.24 -16.92
CA LEU A 286 17.58 2.31 -15.81
C LEU A 286 17.80 0.86 -16.29
N GLY A 287 17.66 0.61 -17.60
CA GLY A 287 17.90 -0.71 -18.22
C GLY A 287 16.79 -1.73 -17.97
N ILE A 288 15.72 -1.36 -17.26
CA ILE A 288 14.65 -2.25 -16.88
C ILE A 288 13.34 -1.47 -16.71
N CYS A 289 12.21 -2.08 -17.05
CA CYS A 289 10.92 -1.50 -16.71
C CYS A 289 10.50 -1.87 -15.28
N PRO A 290 9.71 -1.01 -14.61
CA PRO A 290 9.18 -1.27 -13.27
C PRO A 290 8.01 -2.28 -13.33
N ASN A 291 8.25 -3.45 -13.92
CA ASN A 291 7.25 -4.49 -14.11
C ASN A 291 6.68 -4.98 -12.77
N GLY A 292 5.38 -5.23 -12.75
CA GLY A 292 4.64 -5.65 -11.56
C GLY A 292 4.49 -4.56 -10.51
N SER A 293 4.87 -3.31 -10.78
CA SER A 293 4.71 -2.20 -9.83
C SER A 293 3.25 -1.81 -9.64
N VAL A 294 2.92 -1.36 -8.43
CA VAL A 294 1.63 -0.75 -8.12
C VAL A 294 1.75 0.76 -8.28
N VAL A 295 0.90 1.33 -9.13
CA VAL A 295 0.83 2.78 -9.36
C VAL A 295 -0.47 3.31 -8.78
N ILE A 296 -0.37 4.13 -7.75
CA ILE A 296 -1.51 4.74 -7.07
C ILE A 296 -1.66 6.18 -7.55
N PHE A 297 -2.68 6.45 -8.34
CA PHE A 297 -3.10 7.81 -8.64
C PHE A 297 -4.05 8.31 -7.55
N PHE A 298 -3.51 9.01 -6.55
CA PHE A 298 -4.27 9.39 -5.34
C PHE A 298 -5.15 10.63 -5.53
N LYS A 299 -4.78 11.52 -6.46
CA LYS A 299 -5.58 12.68 -6.89
C LYS A 299 -5.37 12.94 -8.38
N THR A 300 -6.34 13.59 -9.01
CA THR A 300 -6.18 14.14 -10.35
C THR A 300 -5.31 15.38 -10.31
N GLY A 301 -4.40 15.51 -11.26
CA GLY A 301 -3.60 16.72 -11.43
C GLY A 301 -4.46 17.90 -11.84
N ALA A 302 -4.06 19.10 -11.43
CA ALA A 302 -4.58 20.29 -12.08
C ALA A 302 -4.08 20.28 -13.53
N LEU A 303 -4.97 20.44 -14.51
CA LEU A 303 -4.61 20.87 -15.86
C LEU A 303 -3.99 22.27 -15.73
N LYS A 304 -2.69 22.35 -15.43
CA LYS A 304 -1.91 23.54 -15.76
C LYS A 304 -1.36 23.30 -17.15
N PRO A 305 -1.80 24.04 -18.17
CA PRO A 305 -1.16 24.01 -19.48
C PRO A 305 0.34 24.28 -19.29
N VAL A 306 1.19 23.34 -19.68
CA VAL A 306 2.64 23.57 -19.75
C VAL A 306 2.93 24.25 -21.09
N GLY A 307 3.38 25.51 -21.04
CA GLY A 307 3.61 26.38 -22.19
C GLY A 307 2.29 27.00 -22.68
N VAL A 308 1.98 28.26 -22.43
CA VAL A 308 2.76 29.48 -22.62
C VAL A 308 2.44 30.39 -21.43
N ASP A 309 3.45 30.84 -20.68
CA ASP A 309 3.27 32.04 -19.87
C ASP A 309 3.16 33.17 -20.91
N ILE A 310 1.94 33.42 -21.41
CA ILE A 310 1.71 34.59 -22.26
C ILE A 310 2.14 35.73 -21.35
N PRO A 311 3.19 36.49 -21.70
CA PRO A 311 3.58 37.61 -20.91
C PRO A 311 2.44 38.61 -21.09
N TRP A 312 1.41 38.52 -20.25
CA TRP A 312 0.20 39.34 -20.38
C TRP A 312 0.56 40.82 -20.32
N ARG A 313 1.69 41.16 -19.70
CA ARG A 313 2.30 42.49 -19.83
C ARG A 313 2.69 42.85 -21.27
N LEU A 314 3.37 41.97 -22.01
CA LEU A 314 3.73 42.19 -23.42
C LEU A 314 2.50 42.14 -24.33
N ALA A 315 1.58 41.18 -24.14
CA ALA A 315 0.33 41.13 -24.90
C ALA A 315 -0.57 42.36 -24.63
N ALA A 316 -0.64 42.83 -23.38
CA ALA A 316 -1.34 44.07 -23.03
C ALA A 316 -0.62 45.32 -23.55
N LEU A 317 0.72 45.33 -23.58
CA LEU A 317 1.51 46.41 -24.18
C LEU A 317 1.29 46.49 -25.69
N GLU A 318 1.27 45.36 -26.40
CA GLU A 318 0.97 45.31 -27.84
C GLU A 318 -0.48 45.71 -28.13
N ALA A 319 -1.44 45.22 -27.34
CA ALA A 319 -2.84 45.64 -27.46
C ALA A 319 -3.03 47.13 -27.17
N ALA A 320 -2.35 47.67 -26.14
CA ALA A 320 -2.38 49.09 -25.82
C ALA A 320 -1.70 49.96 -26.89
N ALA A 321 -0.58 49.48 -27.47
CA ALA A 321 0.12 50.13 -28.57
C ALA A 321 -0.74 50.14 -29.85
N MET A 322 -1.42 49.04 -30.15
CA MET A 322 -2.38 48.98 -31.26
C MET A 322 -3.57 49.91 -31.02
N ALA A 323 -4.13 49.94 -29.80
CA ALA A 323 -5.23 50.82 -29.45
C ALA A 323 -4.83 52.31 -29.51
N THR A 324 -3.62 52.67 -29.09
CA THR A 324 -3.10 54.05 -29.22
C THR A 324 -2.79 54.41 -30.66
N ALA A 325 -2.22 53.51 -31.47
CA ALA A 325 -2.00 53.73 -32.90
C ALA A 325 -3.32 53.92 -33.67
N ILE A 326 -4.34 53.10 -33.37
CA ILE A 326 -5.69 53.24 -33.94
C ILE A 326 -6.33 54.54 -33.46
N SER A 327 -6.23 54.89 -32.18
CA SER A 327 -6.77 56.15 -31.64
C SER A 327 -6.08 57.38 -32.23
N ALA A 328 -4.77 57.33 -32.45
CA ALA A 328 -4.00 58.38 -33.11
C ALA A 328 -4.36 58.49 -34.59
N ALA A 329 -4.53 57.36 -35.29
CA ALA A 329 -4.99 57.34 -36.68
C ALA A 329 -6.41 57.91 -36.81
N VAL A 330 -7.33 57.51 -35.93
CA VAL A 330 -8.70 58.05 -35.86
C VAL A 330 -8.68 59.55 -35.54
N TYR A 331 -7.84 60.01 -34.61
CA TYR A 331 -7.68 61.43 -34.29
C TYR A 331 -7.14 62.24 -35.48
N VAL A 332 -6.12 61.74 -36.19
CA VAL A 332 -5.57 62.39 -37.39
C VAL A 332 -6.59 62.43 -38.53
N VAL A 333 -7.34 61.34 -38.75
CA VAL A 333 -8.42 61.30 -39.74
C VAL A 333 -9.54 62.27 -39.37
N LYS A 334 -9.96 62.31 -38.10
CA LYS A 334 -11.00 63.23 -37.61
C LYS A 334 -10.55 64.69 -37.70
N LYS A 335 -9.27 64.99 -37.42
CA LYS A 335 -8.69 66.34 -37.55
C LYS A 335 -8.49 66.77 -39.00
N LYS A 336 -8.25 65.84 -39.95
CA LYS A 336 -8.25 66.13 -41.39
C LYS A 336 -9.65 66.34 -41.97
N LEU A 337 -10.66 65.65 -41.42
CA LEU A 337 -12.07 65.78 -41.83
C LEU A 337 -12.73 67.04 -41.25
N VAL A 338 -12.25 67.54 -40.11
CA VAL A 338 -12.64 68.85 -39.57
C VAL A 338 -11.62 69.90 -40.06
N LYS A 339 -11.75 70.35 -41.30
CA LYS A 339 -11.18 71.65 -41.67
C LYS A 339 -11.96 72.74 -40.89
N PRO A 340 -11.27 73.71 -40.27
CA PRO A 340 -11.94 74.89 -39.75
C PRO A 340 -12.64 75.60 -40.92
N LYS A 341 -13.90 76.00 -40.70
CA LYS A 341 -14.59 76.96 -41.55
C LYS A 341 -14.01 78.35 -41.33
#